data_AF-A0A7C7T0A7-F1
#
_entry.id   AF-A0A7C7T0A7-F1
#
_cell.length_a   1.000
_cell.length_b   1.000
_cell.length_c   1.000
_cell.angle_alpha   90.00
_cell.angle_beta   90.00
_cell.angle_gamma   90.00
#
_symmetry.space_group_name_H-M   'P 1'
#
loop_
_entity.id
_entity.type
_entity.pdbx_description
1 polymer ?
#
loop_
_entity_poly.entity_id
_entity_poly.type
_entity_poly.pdbx_seq_one_letter_code
_entity_poly.pdbx_strand_id
1 'polypeptide(L)'
;MLGFLDVVALPMPAGDIDKDGVVDVLVTASQAGWRPEDQKRAFPLQLISGSTGRRIWLAEQVPSKEGVTEYPDARLLDIDGDGKLEVLVAYRVQTSQGVKNSRRQQDHVQLRLAAFHTGTGKLKWDTSLSPRMLKNNAPIPVPVQLSLPVVDLNDDAISDIVVTVGSEDENRQPVCEMIVVSGSNGQEIWSHRMSTPFDPLSSQPLPHAAIGDLDADGHYEVVFVDRIPNKPTRRLSVLAGHSGELIGQAQLTVREWSTTTRATLVRTKNGSGQILVPMAPSLVAFEWFNGELVEKSRIPATVQQNYCVDDLNGDGIDEIYSIYKSKVMGRQEGKMLWDPLELPSGVWRIDDEPLQAKTLVLHSLVNNAVVGIDPKRGSFAWRRQGQQSASRTRSYAQTQTTSLPTDLEGAYTTQHHRKAVRFAETVDPRTVEYLPWVPKRSSGVLAIEFATFLPFLNGALMGVMIFVIPGWWVWGGLIRRQWSLRHWLLLPLVVGVALIAIQSFATNADVIRESGGGSPLPMALGFAAMGATTMLFPTQLGFLIILRRYSEASSLLGFSVIAAVIWGVWWVYLASQSLMPGQTFQWDGWYLIWFCGAYVAGFLGLIVMIARWFVRRSLRRFQMGTDLSTVV
;
A
#
# COMPACT_ATOMS: atom_id res chain seq x y z
N MET A 1 12.56 6.02 -23.61
CA MET A 1 11.96 5.57 -22.34
C MET A 1 10.87 6.58 -21.99
N LEU A 2 9.60 6.24 -22.19
CA LEU A 2 8.47 7.06 -21.74
C LEU A 2 8.17 6.60 -20.30
N GLY A 3 8.36 7.48 -19.31
CA GLY A 3 7.91 7.19 -17.95
C GLY A 3 6.39 7.12 -17.94
N PHE A 4 5.83 6.03 -17.40
CA PHE A 4 4.38 5.93 -17.23
C PHE A 4 3.95 6.86 -16.09
N LEU A 5 2.96 7.71 -16.39
CA LEU A 5 2.29 8.57 -15.42
C LEU A 5 1.36 7.70 -14.57
N ASP A 6 1.50 7.73 -13.25
CA ASP A 6 0.46 7.23 -12.35
C ASP A 6 -0.69 8.24 -12.38
N VAL A 7 -1.72 7.91 -13.17
CA VAL A 7 -2.95 8.69 -13.29
C VAL A 7 -3.98 8.08 -12.35
N VAL A 8 -4.42 8.86 -11.36
CA VAL A 8 -5.53 8.49 -10.49
C VAL A 8 -6.78 9.22 -11.00
N ALA A 9 -7.78 8.45 -11.41
CA ALA A 9 -9.08 8.95 -11.78
C ALA A 9 -10.07 8.57 -10.68
N LEU A 10 -10.64 9.57 -10.01
CA LEU A 10 -11.67 9.35 -9.00
C LEU A 10 -13.04 9.65 -9.63
N PRO A 11 -13.96 8.66 -9.73
CA PRO A 11 -15.33 8.96 -10.09
C PRO A 11 -15.94 9.89 -9.05
N MET A 12 -16.56 10.96 -9.50
CA MET A 12 -17.02 12.01 -8.60
C MET A 12 -18.34 11.62 -7.92
N PRO A 13 -18.42 11.66 -6.58
CA PRO A 13 -19.64 11.31 -5.83
C PRO A 13 -20.87 12.15 -6.17
N ALA A 14 -20.68 13.38 -6.62
CA ALA A 14 -21.73 14.35 -6.91
C ALA A 14 -21.74 14.74 -8.40
N GLY A 15 -21.49 13.74 -9.23
CA GLY A 15 -20.54 13.84 -10.32
C GLY A 15 -20.90 14.62 -11.57
N ASP A 16 -22.06 15.24 -11.71
CA ASP A 16 -22.42 15.94 -12.96
C ASP A 16 -22.23 17.47 -12.83
N ILE A 17 -21.03 17.95 -13.15
CA ILE A 17 -20.65 19.36 -12.95
C ILE A 17 -21.12 20.21 -14.14
N ASP A 18 -21.10 19.68 -15.35
CA ASP A 18 -21.60 20.36 -16.55
C ASP A 18 -23.13 20.23 -16.78
N LYS A 19 -23.81 19.46 -15.92
CA LYS A 19 -25.27 19.26 -15.88
C LYS A 19 -25.81 18.54 -17.12
N ASP A 20 -25.02 17.66 -17.71
CA ASP A 20 -25.38 16.88 -18.89
C ASP A 20 -26.05 15.52 -18.58
N GLY A 21 -26.18 15.18 -17.30
CA GLY A 21 -26.75 13.95 -16.79
C GLY A 21 -25.73 12.81 -16.60
N VAL A 22 -24.45 13.03 -16.86
CA VAL A 22 -23.37 12.05 -16.73
C VAL A 22 -22.35 12.49 -15.69
N VAL A 23 -21.83 11.53 -14.92
CA VAL A 23 -20.79 11.80 -13.93
C VAL A 23 -19.45 12.10 -14.61
N ASP A 24 -18.99 13.33 -14.44
CA ASP A 24 -17.65 13.82 -14.72
C ASP A 24 -16.58 13.19 -13.83
N VAL A 25 -15.33 13.29 -14.27
CA VAL A 25 -14.18 12.61 -13.68
C VAL A 25 -13.11 13.62 -13.29
N LEU A 26 -12.76 13.63 -12.00
CA LEU A 26 -11.60 14.35 -11.51
C LEU A 26 -10.35 13.48 -11.72
N VAL A 27 -9.39 14.02 -12.46
CA VAL A 27 -8.14 13.33 -12.78
C VAL A 27 -6.98 14.07 -12.15
N THR A 28 -6.22 13.36 -11.32
CA THR A 28 -4.90 13.78 -10.85
C THR A 28 -3.83 12.94 -11.51
N ALA A 29 -2.74 13.56 -11.97
CA ALA A 29 -1.57 12.82 -12.44
C ALA A 29 -0.41 13.04 -11.49
N SER A 30 0.10 11.96 -10.91
CA SER A 30 1.36 12.01 -10.18
C SER A 30 2.50 12.30 -11.16
N GLN A 31 3.34 13.27 -10.85
CA GLN A 31 4.53 13.59 -11.64
C GLN A 31 5.73 12.70 -11.26
N ALA A 32 5.50 11.57 -10.58
CA ALA A 32 6.55 10.60 -10.26
C ALA A 32 7.34 10.24 -11.54
N GLY A 33 8.64 10.58 -11.56
CA GLY A 33 9.54 10.33 -12.69
C GLY A 33 9.75 11.50 -13.66
N TRP A 34 9.17 12.67 -13.42
CA TRP A 34 9.43 13.86 -14.24
C TRP A 34 10.80 14.44 -13.94
N ARG A 35 11.55 14.82 -14.99
CA ARG A 35 12.84 15.49 -14.81
C ARG A 35 12.59 16.88 -14.20
N PRO A 36 13.47 17.36 -13.31
CA PRO A 36 13.38 18.72 -12.75
C PRO A 36 13.22 19.82 -13.81
N GLU A 37 13.78 19.61 -15.00
CA GLU A 37 13.69 20.54 -16.14
C GLU A 37 12.28 20.65 -16.74
N ASP A 38 11.44 19.61 -16.58
CA ASP A 38 10.04 19.58 -17.02
C ASP A 38 9.07 20.13 -15.96
N GLN A 39 9.53 20.49 -14.76
CA GLN A 39 8.69 20.91 -13.63
C GLN A 39 7.99 22.27 -13.80
N LYS A 40 8.21 22.97 -14.93
CA LYS A 40 7.46 24.20 -15.25
C LYS A 40 6.04 23.95 -15.75
N ARG A 41 5.55 22.70 -15.76
CA ARG A 41 4.20 22.40 -16.27
C ARG A 41 3.14 22.68 -15.22
N ALA A 42 1.95 23.01 -15.75
CA ALA A 42 0.74 23.28 -15.00
C ALA A 42 0.43 22.16 -13.99
N PHE A 43 -0.23 22.54 -12.89
CA PHE A 43 -0.73 21.62 -11.87
C PHE A 43 -1.63 20.56 -12.53
N PRO A 44 -1.24 19.26 -12.58
CA PRO A 44 -2.01 18.16 -13.18
C PRO A 44 -3.28 17.77 -12.41
N LEU A 45 -4.09 18.75 -12.03
CA LEU A 45 -5.48 18.55 -11.64
C LEU A 45 -6.36 19.02 -12.80
N GLN A 46 -7.15 18.12 -13.34
CA GLN A 46 -8.11 18.44 -14.40
C GLN A 46 -9.44 17.77 -14.15
N LEU A 47 -10.49 18.42 -14.61
CA LEU A 47 -11.83 17.86 -14.65
C LEU A 47 -12.17 17.48 -16.10
N ILE A 48 -12.66 16.27 -16.30
CA ILE A 48 -13.03 15.72 -17.60
C ILE A 48 -14.51 15.38 -17.60
N SER A 49 -15.22 15.80 -18.65
CA SER A 49 -16.63 15.50 -18.85
C SER A 49 -16.83 13.99 -19.00
N GLY A 50 -17.77 13.44 -18.23
CA GLY A 50 -18.06 12.01 -18.23
C GLY A 50 -18.66 11.53 -19.54
N SER A 51 -19.47 12.37 -20.18
CA SER A 51 -20.17 12.04 -21.42
C SER A 51 -19.27 12.17 -22.66
N THR A 52 -18.41 13.20 -22.69
CA THR A 52 -17.64 13.55 -23.90
C THR A 52 -16.17 13.18 -23.82
N GLY A 53 -15.65 12.91 -22.63
CA GLY A 53 -14.21 12.78 -22.38
C GLY A 53 -13.43 14.07 -22.62
N ARG A 54 -14.11 15.21 -22.82
CA ARG A 54 -13.45 16.51 -23.02
C ARG A 54 -13.07 17.11 -21.68
N ARG A 55 -11.91 17.76 -21.63
CA ARG A 55 -11.49 18.53 -20.46
C ARG A 55 -12.41 19.73 -20.26
N ILE A 56 -13.07 19.80 -19.11
CA ILE A 56 -13.90 20.94 -18.69
C ILE A 56 -12.98 22.09 -18.28
N TRP A 57 -12.03 21.81 -17.38
CA TRP A 57 -10.99 22.77 -16.98
C TRP A 57 -9.70 22.06 -16.55
N LEU A 58 -8.63 22.84 -16.50
CA LEU A 58 -7.33 22.49 -15.93
C LEU A 58 -7.07 23.49 -14.78
N ALA A 59 -6.52 23.04 -13.65
CA ALA A 59 -6.16 23.94 -12.57
C ALA A 59 -4.97 24.82 -13.01
N GLU A 60 -5.25 26.06 -13.39
CA GLU A 60 -4.26 26.93 -14.08
C GLU A 60 -3.47 27.87 -13.15
N GLN A 61 -3.63 27.80 -11.82
CA GLN A 61 -3.20 28.89 -10.94
C GLN A 61 -2.56 28.48 -9.61
N VAL A 62 -2.10 27.24 -9.45
CA VAL A 62 -1.24 26.94 -8.29
C VAL A 62 0.10 27.62 -8.53
N PRO A 63 0.60 28.48 -7.62
CA PRO A 63 1.85 29.21 -7.80
C PRO A 63 3.07 28.27 -7.76
N SER A 64 3.23 27.40 -8.76
CA SER A 64 4.36 26.50 -8.88
C SER A 64 5.48 27.14 -9.69
N LYS A 65 6.04 28.25 -9.19
CA LYS A 65 7.44 28.57 -9.55
C LYS A 65 8.39 27.49 -9.01
N GLU A 66 7.92 26.74 -8.02
CA GLU A 66 8.57 25.68 -7.30
C GLU A 66 7.85 24.37 -7.69
N GLY A 67 8.60 23.36 -8.15
CA GLY A 67 8.02 22.17 -8.79
C GLY A 67 7.06 21.42 -7.88
N VAL A 68 5.88 21.09 -8.38
CA VAL A 68 4.90 20.26 -7.65
C VAL A 68 5.19 18.80 -7.93
N THR A 69 5.44 18.00 -6.90
CA THR A 69 5.96 16.64 -7.06
C THR A 69 4.90 15.56 -6.95
N GLU A 70 3.93 15.69 -6.04
CA GLU A 70 2.96 14.62 -5.74
C GLU A 70 1.59 15.15 -5.29
N TYR A 71 0.54 14.37 -5.57
CA TYR A 71 -0.88 14.61 -5.23
C TYR A 71 -1.40 13.47 -4.35
N PRO A 72 -1.15 13.51 -3.03
CA PRO A 72 -1.55 12.44 -2.13
C PRO A 72 -3.07 12.25 -2.03
N ASP A 73 -3.86 13.32 -2.14
CA ASP A 73 -5.30 13.21 -1.91
C ASP A 73 -6.11 14.34 -2.56
N ALA A 74 -7.25 13.98 -3.17
CA ALA A 74 -8.21 14.94 -3.72
C ALA A 74 -9.65 14.57 -3.28
N ARG A 75 -10.45 15.58 -2.94
CA ARG A 75 -11.82 15.44 -2.44
C ARG A 75 -12.73 16.52 -3.01
N LEU A 76 -14.04 16.25 -3.03
CA LEU A 76 -15.09 17.17 -3.44
C LEU A 76 -16.05 17.42 -2.29
N LEU A 77 -16.13 18.66 -1.83
CA LEU A 77 -16.82 19.04 -0.61
C LEU A 77 -17.35 20.46 -0.76
N ASP A 78 -18.56 20.74 -0.29
CA ASP A 78 -19.05 22.10 -0.10
C ASP A 78 -18.42 22.62 1.20
N ILE A 79 -17.35 23.39 1.07
CA ILE A 79 -16.55 23.82 2.23
C ILE A 79 -16.96 25.18 2.77
N ASP A 80 -17.73 25.96 2.01
CA ASP A 80 -18.20 27.30 2.40
C ASP A 80 -19.71 27.41 2.63
N GLY A 81 -20.44 26.30 2.49
CA GLY A 81 -21.87 26.21 2.74
C GLY A 81 -22.71 26.90 1.67
N ASP A 82 -22.13 27.22 0.50
CA ASP A 82 -22.84 27.92 -0.58
C ASP A 82 -23.69 26.99 -1.46
N GLY A 83 -23.71 25.69 -1.15
CA GLY A 83 -24.41 24.65 -1.88
C GLY A 83 -23.67 24.19 -3.14
N LYS A 84 -22.46 24.68 -3.40
CA LYS A 84 -21.59 24.25 -4.48
C LYS A 84 -20.40 23.50 -3.90
N LEU A 85 -19.87 22.58 -4.69
CA LEU A 85 -18.70 21.81 -4.29
C LEU A 85 -17.43 22.55 -4.67
N GLU A 86 -16.41 22.40 -3.85
CA GLU A 86 -15.02 22.69 -4.10
C GLU A 86 -14.22 21.41 -4.28
N VAL A 87 -13.14 21.51 -5.06
CA VAL A 87 -12.10 20.49 -5.10
C VAL A 87 -11.04 20.83 -4.06
N LEU A 88 -10.90 20.00 -3.04
CA LEU A 88 -9.77 20.05 -2.11
C LEU A 88 -8.65 19.15 -2.62
N VAL A 89 -7.42 19.68 -2.66
CA VAL A 89 -6.24 18.90 -3.05
C VAL A 89 -5.10 19.16 -2.08
N ALA A 90 -4.62 18.08 -1.45
CA ALA A 90 -3.35 18.08 -0.76
C ALA A 90 -2.24 17.81 -1.77
N TYR A 91 -1.16 18.59 -1.74
CA TYR A 91 -0.04 18.46 -2.67
C TYR A 91 1.29 18.86 -2.02
N ARG A 92 2.38 18.50 -2.71
CA ARG A 92 3.75 18.83 -2.29
C ARG A 92 4.40 19.81 -3.23
N VAL A 93 5.02 20.83 -2.64
CA VAL A 93 5.86 21.78 -3.36
C VAL A 93 7.31 21.57 -2.95
N GLN A 94 8.18 21.35 -3.93
CA GLN A 94 9.62 21.32 -3.74
C GLN A 94 10.18 22.72 -3.98
N THR A 95 10.53 23.41 -2.90
CA THR A 95 11.10 24.75 -2.96
C THR A 95 12.63 24.62 -3.05
N SER A 96 13.19 25.09 -4.16
CA SER A 96 14.64 25.21 -4.33
C SER A 96 15.11 26.53 -3.71
N GLN A 97 14.92 26.69 -2.39
CA GLN A 97 15.47 27.84 -1.68
C GLN A 97 16.95 27.60 -1.38
N GLY A 98 17.80 27.81 -2.39
CA GLY A 98 19.24 27.66 -2.24
C GLY A 98 20.01 28.45 -3.29
N VAL A 99 21.00 29.23 -2.83
CA VAL A 99 21.97 29.92 -3.69
C VAL A 99 22.60 28.91 -4.64
N LYS A 100 22.45 29.12 -5.95
CA LYS A 100 22.88 28.24 -7.07
C LYS A 100 24.35 27.76 -7.03
N ASN A 101 25.15 28.25 -6.10
CA ASN A 101 26.59 27.96 -6.01
C ASN A 101 26.97 26.97 -4.90
N SER A 102 26.01 26.47 -4.12
CA SER A 102 26.27 25.48 -3.08
C SER A 102 26.13 24.07 -3.66
N ARG A 103 27.21 23.27 -3.72
CA ARG A 103 27.18 21.84 -4.09
C ARG A 103 26.26 20.95 -3.22
N ARG A 104 25.58 21.54 -2.23
CA ARG A 104 24.53 20.93 -1.41
C ARG A 104 23.30 21.84 -1.48
N GLN A 105 22.61 21.84 -2.61
CA GLN A 105 21.29 22.41 -2.70
C GLN A 105 20.37 21.55 -1.80
N GLN A 106 20.05 22.06 -0.61
CA GLN A 106 19.02 21.46 0.22
C GLN A 106 17.69 21.90 -0.40
N ASP A 107 17.05 20.98 -1.09
CA ASP A 107 15.67 21.19 -1.45
C ASP A 107 14.82 21.10 -0.18
N HIS A 108 13.73 21.83 -0.20
CA HIS A 108 12.79 21.87 0.90
C HIS A 108 11.45 21.40 0.39
N VAL A 109 10.82 20.47 1.09
CA VAL A 109 9.48 20.00 0.74
C VAL A 109 8.48 20.66 1.67
N GLN A 110 7.46 21.29 1.09
CA GLN A 110 6.34 21.89 1.81
C GLN A 110 5.07 21.14 1.44
N LEU A 111 4.31 20.70 2.44
CA LEU A 111 2.96 20.16 2.25
C LEU A 111 1.98 21.33 2.21
N ARG A 112 1.08 21.30 1.24
CA ARG A 112 0.09 22.36 1.02
C ARG A 112 -1.29 21.75 0.79
N LEU A 113 -2.32 22.54 1.08
CA LEU A 113 -3.70 22.25 0.77
C LEU A 113 -4.27 23.42 -0.03
N ALA A 114 -4.92 23.11 -1.13
CA ALA A 114 -5.63 24.10 -1.94
C ALA A 114 -7.08 23.71 -2.14
N ALA A 115 -7.93 24.73 -2.22
CA ALA A 115 -9.31 24.61 -2.66
C ALA A 115 -9.49 25.24 -4.04
N PHE A 116 -10.24 24.57 -4.92
CA PHE A 116 -10.57 25.06 -6.25
C PHE A 116 -12.08 25.09 -6.46
N HIS A 117 -12.56 26.10 -7.18
CA HIS A 117 -13.92 26.12 -7.66
C HIS A 117 -14.17 24.98 -8.66
N THR A 118 -15.09 24.06 -8.34
CA THR A 118 -15.32 22.86 -9.17
C THR A 118 -15.83 23.18 -10.58
N GLY A 119 -16.49 24.33 -10.80
CA GLY A 119 -16.96 24.71 -12.15
C GLY A 119 -15.91 25.36 -13.05
N THR A 120 -14.82 25.90 -12.48
CA THR A 120 -13.85 26.72 -13.26
C THR A 120 -12.39 26.29 -13.10
N GLY A 121 -12.08 25.46 -12.10
CA GLY A 121 -10.69 25.11 -11.76
C GLY A 121 -9.89 26.27 -11.18
N LYS A 122 -10.52 27.42 -10.88
CA LYS A 122 -9.85 28.57 -10.26
C LYS A 122 -9.52 28.29 -8.80
N LEU A 123 -8.32 28.67 -8.39
CA LEU A 123 -7.85 28.58 -7.01
C LEU A 123 -8.68 29.53 -6.13
N LYS A 124 -9.31 29.01 -5.07
CA LYS A 124 -9.97 29.80 -4.01
C LYS A 124 -8.93 30.26 -2.99
N TRP A 125 -8.20 29.31 -2.42
CA TRP A 125 -7.14 29.55 -1.46
C TRP A 125 -6.11 28.42 -1.51
N ASP A 126 -4.92 28.70 -0.99
CA ASP A 126 -3.78 27.80 -0.90
C ASP A 126 -3.06 28.05 0.43
N THR A 127 -3.03 27.03 1.30
CA THR A 127 -2.45 27.10 2.64
C THR A 127 -1.32 26.09 2.82
N SER A 128 -0.35 26.45 3.66
CA SER A 128 0.75 25.56 4.04
C SER A 128 0.32 24.69 5.20
N LEU A 129 0.35 23.36 5.03
CA LEU A 129 0.08 22.40 6.11
C LEU A 129 1.33 22.11 6.98
N SER A 130 2.51 22.53 6.54
CA SER A 130 3.74 22.33 7.31
C SER A 130 4.44 23.69 7.49
N PRO A 131 4.37 24.34 8.65
CA PRO A 131 5.10 25.59 8.88
C PRO A 131 6.61 25.37 8.77
N ARG A 132 7.08 24.13 8.96
CA ARG A 132 8.47 23.72 8.80
C ARG A 132 8.68 22.98 7.49
N MET A 133 9.65 23.47 6.72
CA MET A 133 10.11 22.80 5.52
C MET A 133 10.89 21.54 5.89
N LEU A 134 10.44 20.40 5.40
CA LEU A 134 11.14 19.12 5.54
C LEU A 134 12.44 19.17 4.73
N LYS A 135 13.55 18.66 5.28
CA LYS A 135 14.82 18.60 4.54
C LYS A 135 14.80 17.42 3.57
N ASN A 136 15.15 17.65 2.30
CA ASN A 136 15.10 16.62 1.23
C ASN A 136 16.05 15.41 1.40
N ASN A 137 16.73 15.27 2.53
CA ASN A 137 17.56 14.09 2.79
C ASN A 137 16.73 12.88 3.22
N ALA A 138 15.45 13.05 3.54
CA ALA A 138 14.51 11.94 3.65
C ALA A 138 13.82 11.77 2.28
N PRO A 139 14.21 10.78 1.45
CA PRO A 139 13.63 10.53 0.12
C PRO A 139 12.19 10.00 0.18
N ILE A 140 11.46 10.27 1.26
CA ILE A 140 10.31 9.46 1.64
C ILE A 140 9.05 10.30 1.55
N PRO A 141 8.01 9.79 0.89
CA PRO A 141 6.77 10.52 0.76
C PRO A 141 6.13 10.76 2.12
N VAL A 142 6.01 12.03 2.52
CA VAL A 142 5.25 12.40 3.71
C VAL A 142 3.76 12.33 3.39
N PRO A 143 3.04 11.31 3.92
CA PRO A 143 1.63 11.12 3.62
C PRO A 143 0.84 12.32 4.11
N VAL A 144 -0.24 12.61 3.38
CA VAL A 144 -1.28 13.55 3.78
C VAL A 144 -2.58 12.79 3.65
N GLN A 145 -3.46 12.94 4.63
CA GLN A 145 -4.74 12.29 4.64
C GLN A 145 -5.83 13.28 5.03
N LEU A 146 -6.79 13.48 4.14
CA LEU A 146 -7.98 14.27 4.42
C LEU A 146 -8.98 13.40 5.19
N SER A 147 -9.35 13.81 6.40
CA SER A 147 -10.39 13.15 7.18
C SER A 147 -11.77 13.66 6.73
N LEU A 148 -12.76 12.76 6.74
CA LEU A 148 -14.16 13.06 6.45
C LEU A 148 -15.00 12.56 7.64
N PRO A 149 -16.10 13.23 8.00
CA PRO A 149 -16.75 14.37 7.32
C PRO A 149 -16.06 15.73 7.54
N VAL A 150 -16.47 16.75 6.78
CA VAL A 150 -16.15 18.17 7.02
C VAL A 150 -17.33 18.75 7.78
N VAL A 151 -17.08 19.42 8.89
CA VAL A 151 -18.10 19.93 9.81
C VAL A 151 -17.64 21.26 10.34
N ASP A 152 -18.57 22.15 10.67
CA ASP A 152 -18.27 23.39 11.40
C ASP A 152 -17.76 23.03 12.81
N LEU A 153 -16.46 23.25 13.06
CA LEU A 153 -15.81 22.94 14.33
C LEU A 153 -15.67 24.19 15.21
N ASN A 154 -15.83 25.40 14.67
CA ASN A 154 -15.61 26.67 15.36
C ASN A 154 -16.88 27.55 15.47
N ASP A 155 -18.04 27.02 15.06
CA ASP A 155 -19.37 27.64 15.04
C ASP A 155 -19.49 28.89 14.16
N ASP A 156 -18.70 28.98 13.08
CA ASP A 156 -18.77 30.08 12.12
C ASP A 156 -19.74 29.82 10.94
N ALA A 157 -20.47 28.71 10.99
CA ALA A 157 -21.37 28.18 9.97
C ALA A 157 -20.67 27.77 8.65
N ILE A 158 -19.35 27.65 8.66
CA ILE A 158 -18.51 27.21 7.54
C ILE A 158 -17.90 25.87 7.93
N SER A 159 -17.77 24.97 6.95
CA SER A 159 -17.26 23.63 7.26
C SER A 159 -15.73 23.64 7.37
N ASP A 160 -15.19 23.05 8.43
CA ASP A 160 -13.76 22.97 8.70
C ASP A 160 -13.16 21.64 8.26
N ILE A 161 -11.90 21.70 7.81
CA ILE A 161 -11.21 20.57 7.19
C ILE A 161 -10.17 20.02 8.16
N VAL A 162 -10.34 18.77 8.57
CA VAL A 162 -9.37 18.04 9.40
C VAL A 162 -8.39 17.27 8.52
N VAL A 163 -7.11 17.62 8.62
CA VAL A 163 -6.02 17.02 7.85
C VAL A 163 -5.02 16.37 8.80
N THR A 164 -4.60 15.15 8.49
CA THR A 164 -3.45 14.53 9.16
C THR A 164 -2.25 14.57 8.23
N VAL A 165 -1.12 15.06 8.73
CA VAL A 165 0.15 15.19 8.00
C VAL A 165 1.30 14.59 8.77
N GLY A 166 2.31 14.08 8.06
CA GLY A 166 3.65 13.94 8.65
C GLY A 166 4.36 15.30 8.69
N SER A 167 5.11 15.56 9.75
CA SER A 167 5.84 16.81 9.99
C SER A 167 7.17 16.50 10.70
N GLU A 168 7.98 17.51 10.98
CA GLU A 168 9.24 17.41 11.74
C GLU A 168 9.18 18.30 12.99
N ASP A 169 9.55 17.76 14.15
CA ASP A 169 9.63 18.54 15.37
C ASP A 169 10.88 19.43 15.46
N GLU A 170 11.09 20.08 16.61
CA GLU A 170 12.25 20.98 16.83
C GLU A 170 13.58 20.26 16.73
N ASN A 171 13.58 18.96 17.04
CA ASN A 171 14.73 18.08 16.97
C ASN A 171 14.82 17.35 15.62
N ARG A 172 13.98 17.72 14.64
CA ARG A 172 13.85 17.07 13.32
C ARG A 172 13.49 15.60 13.42
N GLN A 173 12.78 15.21 14.47
CA GLN A 173 12.18 13.89 14.54
C GLN A 173 10.86 13.92 13.76
N PRO A 174 10.61 12.91 12.93
CA PRO A 174 9.36 12.81 12.19
C PRO A 174 8.20 12.60 13.17
N VAL A 175 7.16 13.41 13.02
CA VAL A 175 5.96 13.41 13.86
C VAL A 175 4.71 13.38 13.01
N CYS A 176 3.62 12.92 13.58
CA CYS A 176 2.30 13.03 12.98
C CYS A 176 1.58 14.23 13.62
N GLU A 177 1.02 15.10 12.80
CA GLU A 177 0.30 16.30 13.23
C GLU A 177 -1.10 16.28 12.61
N MET A 178 -2.11 16.57 13.42
CA MET A 178 -3.47 16.85 12.97
C MET A 178 -3.63 18.36 12.89
N ILE A 179 -4.17 18.86 11.80
CA ILE A 179 -4.35 20.28 11.54
C ILE A 179 -5.80 20.50 11.11
N VAL A 180 -6.44 21.49 11.70
CA VAL A 180 -7.76 21.93 11.28
C VAL A 180 -7.63 23.27 10.59
N VAL A 181 -8.20 23.38 9.40
CA VAL A 181 -8.21 24.61 8.60
C VAL A 181 -9.64 25.00 8.24
N SER A 182 -9.92 26.31 8.24
CA SER A 182 -11.24 26.82 7.84
C SER A 182 -11.48 26.60 6.35
N GLY A 183 -12.66 26.09 6.00
CA GLY A 183 -13.07 25.90 4.61
C GLY A 183 -13.15 27.22 3.82
N SER A 184 -13.38 28.35 4.49
CA SER A 184 -13.56 29.66 3.85
C SER A 184 -12.27 30.21 3.22
N ASN A 185 -11.15 30.05 3.91
CA ASN A 185 -9.90 30.76 3.60
C ASN A 185 -8.64 29.89 3.75
N GLY A 186 -8.77 28.64 4.20
CA GLY A 186 -7.64 27.74 4.45
C GLY A 186 -6.76 28.15 5.64
N GLN A 187 -7.20 29.09 6.46
CA GLN A 187 -6.45 29.49 7.65
C GLN A 187 -6.50 28.36 8.69
N GLU A 188 -5.34 28.07 9.30
CA GLU A 188 -5.25 27.15 10.43
C GLU A 188 -6.06 27.69 11.62
N ILE A 189 -6.94 26.85 12.15
CA ILE A 189 -7.70 27.09 13.38
C ILE A 189 -6.86 26.62 14.57
N TRP A 190 -6.42 25.37 14.52
CA TRP A 190 -5.50 24.77 15.48
C TRP A 190 -4.73 23.59 14.88
N SER A 191 -3.64 23.21 15.55
CA SER A 191 -2.92 21.96 15.28
C SER A 191 -2.71 21.16 16.56
N HIS A 192 -2.69 19.82 16.42
CA HIS A 192 -2.47 18.87 17.50
C HIS A 192 -1.40 17.86 17.12
N ARG A 193 -0.31 17.85 17.87
CA ARG A 193 0.78 16.90 17.68
C ARG A 193 0.45 15.56 18.32
N MET A 194 0.42 14.50 17.51
CA MET A 194 0.17 13.14 18.01
C MET A 194 1.42 12.57 18.68
N SER A 195 1.24 11.65 19.62
CA SER A 195 2.40 11.01 20.29
C SER A 195 3.04 9.93 19.44
N THR A 196 2.40 9.51 18.34
CA THR A 196 2.96 8.53 17.42
C THR A 196 4.15 9.14 16.69
N PRO A 197 5.38 8.59 16.84
CA PRO A 197 6.44 8.93 15.93
C PRO A 197 6.00 8.49 14.55
N PHE A 198 6.06 9.42 13.60
CA PHE A 198 5.80 9.11 12.22
C PHE A 198 7.04 8.37 11.70
N ASP A 199 6.91 7.10 11.33
CA ASP A 199 8.00 6.42 10.61
C ASP A 199 7.75 6.64 9.13
N PRO A 200 8.51 7.51 8.45
CA PRO A 200 8.29 7.78 7.04
C PRO A 200 8.46 6.50 6.19
N LEU A 201 9.33 5.57 6.60
CA LEU A 201 9.56 4.32 5.89
C LEU A 201 8.42 3.31 6.07
N SER A 202 7.57 3.54 7.07
CA SER A 202 6.44 2.68 7.34
C SER A 202 5.32 2.97 6.34
N SER A 203 4.86 1.93 5.64
CA SER A 203 3.64 1.99 4.83
C SER A 203 2.36 2.06 5.68
N GLN A 204 2.47 2.44 6.96
CA GLN A 204 1.31 2.56 7.83
C GLN A 204 0.49 3.78 7.42
N PRO A 205 -0.83 3.63 7.26
CA PRO A 205 -1.69 4.76 6.98
C PRO A 205 -1.63 5.76 8.14
N LEU A 206 -1.82 7.03 7.82
CA LEU A 206 -2.00 8.04 8.85
C LEU A 206 -3.28 7.73 9.63
N PRO A 207 -3.31 8.02 10.94
CA PRO A 207 -4.50 7.82 11.74
C PRO A 207 -5.66 8.63 11.13
N HIS A 208 -6.80 7.96 10.97
CA HIS A 208 -8.04 8.62 10.57
C HIS A 208 -8.66 9.30 11.78
N ALA A 209 -9.17 10.52 11.59
CA ALA A 209 -10.04 11.16 12.56
C ALA A 209 -11.50 10.84 12.24
N ALA A 210 -12.30 10.61 13.28
CA ALA A 210 -13.75 10.66 13.24
C ALA A 210 -14.21 11.96 13.89
N ILE A 211 -15.28 12.55 13.38
CA ILE A 211 -15.82 13.83 13.87
C ILE A 211 -17.27 13.62 14.27
N GLY A 212 -17.66 14.20 15.40
CA GLY A 212 -19.04 14.22 15.84
C GLY A 212 -19.20 14.82 17.23
N ASP A 213 -20.40 15.32 17.51
CA ASP A 213 -20.85 15.79 18.81
C ASP A 213 -21.03 14.58 19.76
N LEU A 214 -20.08 14.41 20.68
CA LEU A 214 -19.98 13.25 21.58
C LEU A 214 -20.79 13.43 22.85
N ASP A 215 -20.90 14.66 23.35
CA ASP A 215 -21.51 14.96 24.63
C ASP A 215 -22.86 15.69 24.51
N ALA A 216 -23.32 15.91 23.28
CA ALA A 216 -24.58 16.56 22.94
C ALA A 216 -24.65 18.03 23.38
N ASP A 217 -23.50 18.71 23.52
CA ASP A 217 -23.45 20.14 23.83
C ASP A 217 -23.66 21.04 22.60
N GLY A 218 -23.68 20.43 21.40
CA GLY A 218 -23.87 21.11 20.12
C GLY A 218 -22.57 21.48 19.41
N HIS A 219 -21.42 21.28 20.06
CA HIS A 219 -20.09 21.37 19.47
C HIS A 219 -19.63 19.98 19.01
N TYR A 220 -18.68 19.96 18.09
CA TYR A 220 -18.16 18.71 17.53
C TYR A 220 -16.80 18.39 18.13
N GLU A 221 -16.54 17.12 18.42
CA GLU A 221 -15.22 16.65 18.80
C GLU A 221 -14.52 15.93 17.66
N VAL A 222 -13.19 15.89 17.75
CA VAL A 222 -12.33 15.13 16.86
C VAL A 222 -11.73 13.94 17.60
N VAL A 223 -12.09 12.74 17.17
CA VAL A 223 -11.69 11.48 17.76
C VAL A 223 -10.67 10.79 16.87
N PHE A 224 -9.53 10.37 17.41
CA PHE A 224 -8.54 9.61 16.65
C PHE A 224 -7.86 8.54 17.51
N VAL A 225 -7.28 7.55 16.84
CA VAL A 225 -6.49 6.50 17.49
C VAL A 225 -5.04 6.67 17.12
N ASP A 226 -4.19 6.95 18.11
CA ASP A 226 -2.75 7.06 17.94
C ASP A 226 -2.00 5.90 18.61
N ARG A 227 -0.75 5.69 18.17
CA ARG A 227 0.19 4.76 18.77
C ARG A 227 0.97 5.42 19.88
N ILE A 228 1.15 4.71 20.98
CA ILE A 228 2.15 5.09 21.98
C ILE A 228 3.51 4.50 21.56
N PRO A 229 4.55 5.32 21.35
CA PRO A 229 5.88 4.83 20.97
C PRO A 229 6.38 3.76 21.95
N ASN A 230 7.02 2.72 21.40
CA ASN A 230 7.61 1.61 22.15
C ASN A 230 6.64 0.81 23.03
N LYS A 231 5.33 1.00 22.87
CA LYS A 231 4.31 0.19 23.53
C LYS A 231 3.40 -0.48 22.49
N PRO A 232 2.92 -1.70 22.75
CA PRO A 232 1.89 -2.33 21.93
C PRO A 232 0.51 -1.67 22.11
N THR A 233 0.38 -0.75 23.06
CA THR A 233 -0.85 -0.02 23.37
C THR A 233 -1.10 1.09 22.35
N ARG A 234 -2.36 1.21 21.91
CA ARG A 234 -2.86 2.40 21.23
C ARG A 234 -3.52 3.34 22.25
N ARG A 235 -3.72 4.58 21.88
CA ARG A 235 -4.50 5.53 22.67
C ARG A 235 -5.59 6.11 21.78
N LEU A 236 -6.81 6.08 22.28
CA LEU A 236 -7.93 6.81 21.74
C LEU A 236 -7.89 8.20 22.36
N SER A 237 -7.85 9.23 21.53
CA SER A 237 -7.80 10.64 21.95
C SER A 237 -9.02 11.36 21.40
N VAL A 238 -9.57 12.26 22.21
CA VAL A 238 -10.70 13.12 21.90
C VAL A 238 -10.27 14.57 22.08
N LEU A 239 -10.38 15.36 21.02
CA LEU A 239 -10.10 16.79 21.02
C LEU A 239 -11.40 17.57 20.89
N ALA A 240 -11.51 18.69 21.61
CA ALA A 240 -12.56 19.67 21.36
C ALA A 240 -12.38 20.26 19.95
N GLY A 241 -13.44 20.27 19.14
CA GLY A 241 -13.36 20.71 17.74
C GLY A 241 -12.95 22.17 17.58
N HIS A 242 -13.36 23.06 18.49
CA HIS A 242 -13.10 24.49 18.35
C HIS A 242 -11.68 24.91 18.78
N SER A 243 -11.00 24.12 19.61
CA SER A 243 -9.69 24.50 20.20
C SER A 243 -8.56 23.49 19.96
N GLY A 244 -8.88 22.23 19.62
CA GLY A 244 -7.91 21.15 19.58
C GLY A 244 -7.42 20.70 20.97
N GLU A 245 -8.05 21.18 22.06
CA GLU A 245 -7.71 20.79 23.42
C GLU A 245 -8.06 19.31 23.65
N LEU A 246 -7.14 18.56 24.28
CA LEU A 246 -7.37 17.17 24.64
C LEU A 246 -8.34 17.09 25.81
N ILE A 247 -9.60 16.79 25.53
CA ILE A 247 -10.65 16.67 26.55
C ILE A 247 -10.83 15.24 27.07
N GLY A 248 -10.36 14.23 26.32
CA GLY A 248 -10.49 12.83 26.71
C GLY A 248 -9.43 11.92 26.14
N GLN A 249 -9.02 10.90 26.90
CA GLN A 249 -8.12 9.86 26.42
C GLN A 249 -8.40 8.50 27.07
N ALA A 250 -8.30 7.43 26.28
CA ALA A 250 -8.37 6.06 26.76
C ALA A 250 -7.22 5.22 26.20
N GLN A 251 -6.56 4.43 27.05
CA GLN A 251 -5.53 3.49 26.60
C GLN A 251 -6.17 2.19 26.13
N LEU A 252 -5.88 1.83 24.90
CA LEU A 252 -6.32 0.59 24.29
C LEU A 252 -5.18 -0.41 24.42
N THR A 253 -5.28 -1.28 25.44
CA THR A 253 -4.35 -2.41 25.56
C THR A 253 -4.77 -3.47 24.58
N VAL A 254 -3.93 -3.76 23.59
CA VAL A 254 -4.29 -4.75 22.58
C VAL A 254 -3.27 -5.86 22.45
N ARG A 255 -3.80 -7.09 22.32
CA ARG A 255 -3.00 -8.29 22.14
C ARG A 255 -2.61 -8.53 20.68
N GLU A 256 -3.45 -8.22 19.67
CA GLU A 256 -3.13 -8.39 18.24
C GLU A 256 -4.00 -7.45 17.36
N TRP A 257 -3.43 -6.61 16.47
CA TRP A 257 -4.19 -5.75 15.54
C TRP A 257 -3.83 -6.00 14.06
N SER A 258 -4.81 -5.80 13.17
CA SER A 258 -4.59 -5.54 11.75
C SER A 258 -4.18 -4.07 11.53
N THR A 259 -3.49 -3.77 10.43
CA THR A 259 -2.85 -2.46 10.17
C THR A 259 -3.80 -1.31 9.84
N THR A 260 -5.12 -1.55 9.78
CA THR A 260 -6.13 -0.58 9.33
C THR A 260 -7.32 -0.59 10.28
N THR A 261 -7.31 0.31 11.25
CA THR A 261 -8.42 0.46 12.19
C THR A 261 -8.92 1.89 12.14
N ARG A 262 -10.22 2.05 11.93
CA ARG A 262 -10.93 3.33 11.92
C ARG A 262 -11.87 3.37 13.10
N ALA A 263 -11.78 4.38 13.95
CA ALA A 263 -12.84 4.67 14.90
C ALA A 263 -14.07 5.14 14.10
N THR A 264 -15.25 4.68 14.48
CA THR A 264 -16.53 5.07 13.90
C THR A 264 -17.39 5.65 15.01
N LEU A 265 -17.99 6.81 14.79
CA LEU A 265 -18.93 7.37 15.75
C LEU A 265 -20.36 6.94 15.43
N VAL A 266 -21.11 6.55 16.45
CA VAL A 266 -22.53 6.19 16.36
C VAL A 266 -23.30 6.98 17.42
N ARG A 267 -24.32 7.72 16.99
CA ARG A 267 -25.20 8.44 17.91
C ARG A 267 -26.23 7.49 18.53
N THR A 268 -26.42 7.57 19.84
CA THR A 268 -27.41 6.77 20.57
C THR A 268 -28.80 7.45 20.55
N LYS A 269 -29.84 6.71 20.96
CA LYS A 269 -31.22 7.24 21.06
C LYS A 269 -31.37 8.34 22.10
N ASN A 270 -30.59 8.31 23.17
CA ASN A 270 -30.58 9.33 24.22
C ASN A 270 -29.75 10.57 23.85
N GLY A 271 -29.21 10.63 22.63
CA GLY A 271 -28.45 11.77 22.13
C GLY A 271 -26.95 11.70 22.41
N SER A 272 -26.48 10.80 23.28
CA SER A 272 -25.05 10.62 23.57
C SER A 272 -24.29 10.01 22.37
N GLY A 273 -23.07 10.46 22.11
CA GLY A 273 -22.19 9.82 21.14
C GLY A 273 -21.58 8.54 21.71
N GLN A 274 -21.63 7.44 20.95
CA GLN A 274 -20.83 6.24 21.21
C GLN A 274 -19.74 6.10 20.16
N ILE A 275 -18.50 5.93 20.60
CA ILE A 275 -17.35 5.68 19.72
C ILE A 275 -17.15 4.18 19.61
N LEU A 276 -17.33 3.63 18.42
CA LEU A 276 -17.04 2.24 18.09
C LEU A 276 -15.63 2.12 17.50
N VAL A 277 -14.77 1.38 18.18
CA VAL A 277 -13.40 1.11 17.71
C VAL A 277 -13.26 -0.39 17.38
N PRO A 278 -13.08 -0.76 16.10
CA PRO A 278 -12.88 -2.15 15.71
C PRO A 278 -11.50 -2.63 16.17
N MET A 279 -11.47 -3.53 17.14
CA MET A 279 -10.26 -4.10 17.75
C MET A 279 -10.21 -5.61 17.56
N ALA A 280 -9.60 -6.14 16.50
CA ALA A 280 -9.54 -7.59 16.30
C ALA A 280 -9.13 -8.35 17.61
N PRO A 281 -9.89 -9.35 18.08
CA PRO A 281 -11.14 -9.93 17.53
C PRO A 281 -12.41 -9.39 18.22
N SER A 282 -12.63 -8.08 18.30
CA SER A 282 -13.74 -7.45 19.02
C SER A 282 -14.07 -6.05 18.48
N LEU A 283 -15.23 -5.52 18.81
CA LEU A 283 -15.60 -4.11 18.64
C LEU A 283 -15.75 -3.53 20.04
N VAL A 284 -15.05 -2.44 20.34
CA VAL A 284 -15.12 -1.80 21.66
C VAL A 284 -15.93 -0.53 21.52
N ALA A 285 -16.99 -0.40 22.32
CA ALA A 285 -17.83 0.78 22.39
C ALA A 285 -17.41 1.64 23.59
N PHE A 286 -17.10 2.90 23.33
CA PHE A 286 -16.86 3.92 24.33
C PHE A 286 -18.05 4.88 24.37
N GLU A 287 -18.36 5.41 25.54
CA GLU A 287 -19.37 6.46 25.73
C GLU A 287 -18.76 7.58 26.56
N TRP A 288 -19.17 8.82 26.26
CA TRP A 288 -18.84 9.97 27.07
C TRP A 288 -19.75 10.01 28.30
N PHE A 289 -19.17 9.93 29.51
CA PHE A 289 -19.93 9.92 30.75
C PHE A 289 -19.22 10.76 31.82
N ASN A 290 -19.89 11.80 32.34
CA ASN A 290 -19.37 12.72 33.36
C ASN A 290 -18.01 13.35 33.01
N GLY A 291 -17.80 13.74 31.75
CA GLY A 291 -16.55 14.36 31.29
C GLY A 291 -15.39 13.38 31.10
N GLU A 292 -15.65 12.07 31.19
CA GLU A 292 -14.64 11.04 30.93
C GLU A 292 -15.12 10.08 29.83
N LEU A 293 -14.15 9.59 29.05
CA LEU A 293 -14.40 8.56 28.04
C LEU A 293 -14.30 7.18 28.68
N VAL A 294 -15.42 6.46 28.76
CA VAL A 294 -15.51 5.17 29.48
C VAL A 294 -15.77 4.03 28.50
N GLU A 295 -15.05 2.90 28.64
CA GLU A 295 -15.35 1.65 27.91
C GLU A 295 -16.68 1.11 28.42
N LYS A 296 -17.73 1.18 27.59
CA LYS A 296 -19.08 0.72 27.94
C LYS A 296 -19.23 -0.78 27.69
N SER A 297 -18.72 -1.25 26.56
CA SER A 297 -18.84 -2.66 26.19
C SER A 297 -17.78 -3.14 25.21
N ARG A 298 -17.56 -4.45 25.19
CA ARG A 298 -16.65 -5.14 24.27
C ARG A 298 -17.40 -6.31 23.62
N ILE A 299 -17.64 -6.19 22.31
CA ILE A 299 -18.39 -7.16 21.50
C ILE A 299 -17.39 -8.08 20.79
N PRO A 300 -17.33 -9.39 21.08
CA PRO A 300 -16.43 -10.31 20.39
C PRO A 300 -16.75 -10.46 18.90
N ALA A 301 -15.73 -10.63 18.05
CA ALA A 301 -15.84 -10.79 16.59
C ALA A 301 -16.58 -12.07 16.17
N THR A 302 -16.68 -13.06 17.07
CA THR A 302 -17.54 -14.23 16.86
C THR A 302 -19.03 -13.86 16.74
N VAL A 303 -19.44 -12.71 17.27
CA VAL A 303 -20.79 -12.16 17.08
C VAL A 303 -20.91 -11.41 15.74
N GLN A 304 -19.81 -10.81 15.25
CA GLN A 304 -19.77 -10.05 13.99
C GLN A 304 -19.95 -10.91 12.73
N GLN A 305 -19.63 -12.21 12.76
CA GLN A 305 -19.81 -13.08 11.58
C GLN A 305 -21.27 -13.22 11.12
N ASN A 306 -22.24 -12.80 11.95
CA ASN A 306 -23.67 -12.88 11.63
C ASN A 306 -24.32 -11.52 11.30
N TYR A 307 -23.59 -10.40 11.42
CA TYR A 307 -24.17 -9.06 11.24
C TYR A 307 -23.15 -8.10 10.60
N CYS A 308 -23.51 -7.43 9.49
CA CYS A 308 -22.71 -6.32 8.98
C CYS A 308 -22.75 -5.17 9.98
N VAL A 309 -21.59 -4.61 10.32
CA VAL A 309 -21.49 -3.45 11.23
C VAL A 309 -22.24 -2.23 10.66
N ASP A 310 -22.35 -2.16 9.33
CA ASP A 310 -23.07 -1.11 8.61
C ASP A 310 -24.61 -1.16 8.77
N ASP A 311 -25.16 -2.26 9.32
CA ASP A 311 -26.61 -2.44 9.58
C ASP A 311 -27.00 -2.20 11.05
N LEU A 312 -26.04 -1.86 11.92
CA LEU A 312 -26.29 -1.66 13.34
C LEU A 312 -26.81 -0.24 13.62
N ASN A 313 -28.12 -0.09 13.66
CA ASN A 313 -28.75 1.08 14.29
C ASN A 313 -28.63 1.00 15.82
N GLY A 314 -28.96 2.08 16.54
CA GLY A 314 -28.97 2.09 18.01
C GLY A 314 -29.84 0.97 18.61
N ASP A 315 -30.89 0.53 17.89
CA ASP A 315 -31.71 -0.63 18.25
C ASP A 315 -30.97 -1.96 18.13
N GLY A 316 -30.16 -2.16 17.08
CA GLY A 316 -29.41 -3.38 16.82
C GLY A 316 -28.32 -3.65 17.86
N ILE A 317 -27.74 -2.61 18.47
CA ILE A 317 -26.76 -2.77 19.54
C ILE A 317 -27.44 -3.25 20.83
N ASP A 318 -28.55 -2.62 21.22
CA ASP A 318 -29.34 -3.04 22.38
C ASP A 318 -30.01 -4.42 22.15
N GLU A 319 -30.41 -4.73 20.91
CA GLU A 319 -30.97 -6.02 20.51
C GLU A 319 -29.91 -7.13 20.54
N ILE A 320 -28.70 -6.89 20.01
CA ILE A 320 -27.55 -7.79 20.15
C ILE A 320 -27.23 -8.03 21.63
N TYR A 321 -27.33 -6.98 22.46
CA TYR A 321 -27.14 -7.10 23.91
C TYR A 321 -28.21 -8.00 24.56
N SER A 322 -29.47 -7.86 24.16
CA SER A 322 -30.59 -8.70 24.63
C SER A 322 -30.45 -10.17 24.19
N ILE A 323 -29.98 -10.39 22.96
CA ILE A 323 -29.77 -11.72 22.37
C ILE A 323 -28.55 -12.38 23.02
N TYR A 324 -27.49 -11.64 23.29
CA TYR A 324 -26.29 -12.15 23.98
C TYR A 324 -26.61 -12.46 25.44
N LYS A 325 -27.30 -11.56 26.15
CA LYS A 325 -27.72 -11.76 27.54
C LYS A 325 -28.67 -12.97 27.66
N SER A 326 -29.59 -13.17 26.71
CA SER A 326 -30.48 -14.35 26.71
C SER A 326 -29.76 -15.66 26.37
N LYS A 327 -28.78 -15.67 25.45
CA LYS A 327 -27.97 -16.86 25.14
C LYS A 327 -26.99 -17.25 26.25
N VAL A 328 -26.42 -16.29 26.97
CA VAL A 328 -25.50 -16.54 28.09
C VAL A 328 -26.28 -16.97 29.34
N MET A 329 -27.47 -16.39 29.58
CA MET A 329 -28.35 -16.79 30.69
C MET A 329 -29.09 -18.11 30.42
N GLY A 330 -29.36 -18.46 29.16
CA GLY A 330 -30.02 -19.71 28.78
C GLY A 330 -29.13 -20.97 28.82
N ARG A 331 -27.88 -20.86 29.26
CA ARG A 331 -26.91 -21.99 29.27
C ARG A 331 -26.36 -22.36 30.65
N GLN A 332 -26.95 -21.85 31.73
CA GLN A 332 -26.65 -22.30 33.10
C GLN A 332 -27.86 -22.96 33.77
N GLU A 333 -28.29 -24.11 33.24
CA GLU A 333 -28.94 -25.12 34.10
C GLU A 333 -27.83 -25.95 34.76
N GLY A 334 -27.49 -25.60 36.00
CA GLY A 334 -26.59 -26.42 36.80
C GLY A 334 -25.91 -25.68 37.94
N LYS A 335 -26.63 -25.48 39.04
CA LYS A 335 -26.14 -25.27 40.43
C LYS A 335 -24.99 -24.28 40.63
N MET A 336 -25.30 -23.12 41.24
CA MET A 336 -24.53 -22.68 42.41
C MET A 336 -25.33 -21.69 43.28
N LEU A 337 -25.30 -21.92 44.60
CA LEU A 337 -25.71 -20.99 45.65
C LEU A 337 -24.87 -19.72 45.57
N TRP A 338 -25.47 -18.53 45.69
CA TRP A 338 -24.94 -17.38 46.43
C TRP A 338 -26.10 -16.49 46.92
N ASP A 339 -25.95 -15.97 48.14
CA ASP A 339 -26.85 -15.07 48.88
C ASP A 339 -27.08 -13.70 48.19
N PRO A 340 -28.20 -13.01 48.47
CA PRO A 340 -28.60 -11.80 47.75
C PRO A 340 -27.85 -10.56 48.25
N LEU A 341 -27.26 -9.80 47.32
CA LEU A 341 -26.99 -8.38 47.53
C LEU A 341 -28.24 -7.59 47.10
N GLU A 342 -28.84 -6.89 48.04
CA GLU A 342 -30.00 -6.01 47.82
C GLU A 342 -29.65 -4.91 46.80
N LEU A 343 -30.48 -4.77 45.76
CA LEU A 343 -30.58 -3.57 44.95
C LEU A 343 -31.89 -2.85 45.31
N PRO A 344 -31.90 -1.51 45.44
CA PRO A 344 -33.11 -0.78 45.75
C PRO A 344 -34.06 -0.79 44.53
N SER A 345 -35.27 -1.26 44.78
CA SER A 345 -36.39 -1.27 43.85
C SER A 345 -36.86 0.15 43.53
N GLY A 346 -36.70 0.57 42.27
CA GLY A 346 -37.35 1.74 41.70
C GLY A 346 -38.23 1.34 40.52
N VAL A 347 -39.53 1.25 40.77
CA VAL A 347 -40.58 0.98 39.79
C VAL A 347 -40.80 2.23 38.92
N TRP A 348 -40.75 2.10 37.60
CA TRP A 348 -41.46 3.00 36.69
C TRP A 348 -42.29 2.20 35.70
N ARG A 349 -43.57 2.57 35.67
CA ARG A 349 -44.67 2.06 34.86
C ARG A 349 -44.64 2.81 33.53
N ILE A 350 -44.75 2.09 32.41
CA ILE A 350 -44.87 2.66 31.08
C ILE A 350 -46.37 2.93 30.86
N ASP A 351 -46.75 4.21 30.67
CA ASP A 351 -48.03 4.58 30.09
C ASP A 351 -47.81 4.85 28.59
N ASP A 352 -48.70 4.27 27.78
CA ASP A 352 -48.73 4.34 26.32
C ASP A 352 -49.22 5.73 25.85
N GLU A 353 -48.41 6.46 25.08
CA GLU A 353 -48.89 7.38 24.04
C GLU A 353 -47.94 7.39 22.81
N PRO A 354 -48.47 7.44 21.57
CA PRO A 354 -47.65 7.37 20.38
C PRO A 354 -47.16 8.78 19.97
N LEU A 355 -45.89 9.08 20.26
CA LEU A 355 -45.21 10.22 19.65
C LEU A 355 -44.71 9.85 18.25
N GLN A 356 -45.27 10.50 17.24
CA GLN A 356 -44.73 10.49 15.88
C GLN A 356 -43.33 11.12 15.88
N ALA A 357 -42.30 10.31 15.68
CA ALA A 357 -40.93 10.77 15.50
C ALA A 357 -40.45 10.51 14.06
N LYS A 358 -39.90 11.55 13.44
CA LYS A 358 -39.20 11.48 12.15
C LYS A 358 -37.79 10.92 12.39
N THR A 359 -37.47 9.82 11.73
CA THR A 359 -36.14 9.21 11.72
C THR A 359 -35.24 9.88 10.66
N LEU A 360 -34.03 10.28 11.04
CA LEU A 360 -32.97 10.66 10.11
C LEU A 360 -31.99 9.47 9.99
N VAL A 361 -31.83 8.94 8.79
CA VAL A 361 -30.96 7.79 8.49
C VAL A 361 -29.68 8.31 7.83
N LEU A 362 -28.52 8.03 8.42
CA LEU A 362 -27.20 8.25 7.81
C LEU A 362 -26.66 6.90 7.31
N HIS A 363 -26.69 6.69 6.00
CA HIS A 363 -26.05 5.55 5.35
C HIS A 363 -24.56 5.86 5.11
N SER A 364 -23.67 5.01 5.62
CA SER A 364 -22.29 4.90 5.13
C SER A 364 -22.28 3.87 4.00
N LEU A 365 -22.26 4.33 2.75
CA LEU A 365 -22.05 3.47 1.58
C LEU A 365 -20.60 3.56 1.13
N VAL A 366 -19.96 2.41 1.04
CA VAL A 366 -18.75 2.21 0.23
C VAL A 366 -19.13 2.55 -1.22
N ASN A 367 -18.42 3.53 -1.78
CA ASN A 367 -18.62 4.24 -3.05
C ASN A 367 -19.53 5.48 -2.95
N ASN A 368 -18.88 6.62 -2.64
CA ASN A 368 -19.08 7.95 -3.22
C ASN A 368 -20.48 8.21 -3.84
N ALA A 369 -21.45 8.57 -3.01
CA ALA A 369 -22.59 9.40 -3.40
C ALA A 369 -23.17 10.10 -2.16
N VAL A 370 -23.36 11.42 -2.22
CA VAL A 370 -24.02 12.22 -1.17
C VAL A 370 -25.40 12.62 -1.69
N VAL A 371 -26.45 12.32 -0.94
CA VAL A 371 -27.82 12.80 -1.21
C VAL A 371 -28.18 13.83 -0.15
N GLY A 372 -28.30 15.11 -0.55
CA GLY A 372 -28.86 16.16 0.30
C GLY A 372 -30.39 16.13 0.27
N ILE A 373 -31.04 16.22 1.43
CA ILE A 373 -32.50 16.34 1.56
C ILE A 373 -32.84 17.71 2.17
N ASP A 374 -33.63 18.50 1.43
CA ASP A 374 -34.23 19.78 1.88
C ASP A 374 -35.42 19.52 2.82
N PRO A 375 -35.41 20.04 4.07
CA PRO A 375 -36.48 19.79 5.04
C PRO A 375 -37.75 20.65 4.87
N LYS A 376 -37.89 21.48 3.82
CA LYS A 376 -38.98 22.49 3.75
C LYS A 376 -40.18 22.23 2.82
N ARG A 377 -40.41 21.04 2.27
CA ARG A 377 -41.65 20.80 1.47
C ARG A 377 -42.53 19.67 2.00
N GLY A 378 -43.54 20.07 2.76
CA GLY A 378 -44.66 19.21 3.14
C GLY A 378 -45.60 18.92 1.95
N SER A 379 -45.98 17.65 1.83
CA SER A 379 -47.15 17.09 1.13
C SER A 379 -47.37 17.47 -0.34
N PHE A 380 -47.30 16.47 -1.24
CA PHE A 380 -48.09 16.48 -2.48
C PHE A 380 -48.80 15.15 -2.72
N ALA A 381 -50.11 15.27 -2.95
CA ALA A 381 -51.04 14.20 -3.25
C ALA A 381 -50.85 13.67 -4.67
N TRP A 382 -51.05 12.36 -4.86
CA TRP A 382 -51.11 11.72 -6.16
C TRP A 382 -52.36 12.17 -6.94
N ARG A 383 -52.16 12.80 -8.11
CA ARG A 383 -53.21 12.98 -9.11
C ARG A 383 -52.77 12.34 -10.44
N ARG A 384 -53.55 11.36 -10.89
CA ARG A 384 -53.38 10.61 -12.14
C ARG A 384 -53.97 11.42 -13.31
N GLN A 385 -53.14 11.77 -14.28
CA GLN A 385 -53.49 12.18 -15.65
C GLN A 385 -52.19 12.00 -16.45
N GLY A 386 -52.09 11.31 -17.59
CA GLY A 386 -53.06 11.07 -18.64
C GLY A 386 -52.49 11.64 -19.94
N GLN A 387 -51.85 10.76 -20.73
CA GLN A 387 -51.66 10.80 -22.19
C GLN A 387 -50.86 11.91 -22.93
N GLN A 388 -49.96 11.38 -23.78
CA GLN A 388 -49.62 11.77 -25.17
C GLN A 388 -48.96 13.13 -25.46
N SER A 389 -47.72 13.10 -25.95
CA SER A 389 -47.45 13.21 -27.40
C SER A 389 -45.96 13.04 -27.74
N ALA A 390 -45.75 12.39 -28.88
CA ALA A 390 -44.47 12.01 -29.44
C ALA A 390 -43.72 13.19 -30.09
N SER A 391 -42.39 13.17 -30.02
CA SER A 391 -41.57 13.52 -31.19
C SER A 391 -40.27 12.70 -31.17
N ARG A 392 -40.01 12.06 -32.32
CA ARG A 392 -38.89 11.17 -32.60
C ARG A 392 -37.65 12.00 -32.93
N THR A 393 -36.54 11.70 -32.28
CA THR A 393 -35.20 11.88 -32.89
C THR A 393 -34.36 10.66 -32.54
N ARG A 394 -34.02 9.86 -33.55
CA ARG A 394 -33.17 8.67 -33.43
C ARG A 394 -31.71 9.11 -33.36
N SER A 395 -31.04 8.81 -32.25
CA SER A 395 -29.58 8.71 -32.18
C SER A 395 -29.22 7.29 -31.74
N TYR A 396 -28.43 6.61 -32.56
CA TYR A 396 -27.88 5.29 -32.26
C TYR A 396 -26.80 5.46 -31.16
N ALA A 397 -27.17 5.14 -29.93
CA ALA A 397 -26.23 4.84 -28.85
C ALA A 397 -26.46 3.39 -28.43
N GLN A 398 -25.43 2.58 -28.56
CA GLN A 398 -25.45 1.15 -28.24
C GLN A 398 -25.32 1.01 -26.72
N THR A 399 -26.43 1.18 -26.01
CA THR A 399 -26.54 0.85 -24.58
C THR A 399 -26.61 -0.67 -24.46
N GLN A 400 -25.59 -1.33 -23.91
CA GLN A 400 -25.75 -2.70 -23.40
C GLN A 400 -26.63 -2.65 -22.16
N THR A 401 -27.95 -2.63 -22.39
CA THR A 401 -28.93 -3.05 -21.38
C THR A 401 -28.96 -4.57 -21.42
N THR A 402 -28.59 -5.22 -20.33
CA THR A 402 -28.85 -6.65 -20.11
C THR A 402 -30.35 -6.86 -19.95
N SER A 403 -31.09 -6.82 -21.07
CA SER A 403 -32.45 -7.31 -21.11
C SER A 403 -32.42 -8.84 -21.11
N LEU A 404 -33.05 -9.46 -20.10
CA LEU A 404 -33.34 -10.89 -20.12
C LEU A 404 -34.13 -11.21 -21.41
N PRO A 405 -33.73 -12.22 -22.20
CA PRO A 405 -34.41 -12.52 -23.44
C PRO A 405 -35.83 -13.01 -23.14
N THR A 406 -36.82 -12.26 -23.59
CA THR A 406 -38.21 -12.67 -23.68
C THR A 406 -38.47 -13.25 -25.07
N ASP A 407 -39.42 -14.18 -25.17
CA ASP A 407 -39.92 -14.63 -26.47
C ASP A 407 -40.79 -13.55 -27.14
N LEU A 408 -41.30 -13.86 -28.34
CA LEU A 408 -42.15 -12.97 -29.12
C LEU A 408 -43.47 -12.59 -28.41
N GLU A 409 -43.81 -13.25 -27.30
CA GLU A 409 -45.00 -12.99 -26.49
C GLU A 409 -44.68 -12.25 -25.17
N GLY A 410 -43.41 -11.97 -24.89
CA GLY A 410 -42.99 -11.22 -23.70
C GLY A 410 -42.81 -12.07 -22.44
N ALA A 411 -42.79 -13.41 -22.56
CA ALA A 411 -42.58 -14.31 -21.42
C ALA A 411 -41.08 -14.56 -21.19
N TYR A 412 -40.66 -14.55 -19.91
CA TYR A 412 -39.30 -14.91 -19.52
C TYR A 412 -39.10 -16.42 -19.69
N THR A 413 -38.25 -16.83 -20.65
CA THR A 413 -38.00 -18.25 -20.89
C THR A 413 -37.10 -18.83 -19.78
N THR A 414 -37.57 -19.84 -19.05
CA THR A 414 -36.75 -20.62 -18.10
C THR A 414 -35.82 -21.55 -18.88
N GLN A 415 -34.64 -21.05 -19.24
CA GLN A 415 -33.61 -21.84 -19.93
C GLN A 415 -32.97 -22.86 -18.98
N HIS A 416 -33.48 -24.10 -18.96
CA HIS A 416 -32.82 -25.22 -18.28
C HIS A 416 -31.84 -26.03 -19.15
N HIS A 417 -31.71 -25.78 -20.45
CA HIS A 417 -30.82 -26.57 -21.32
C HIS A 417 -30.04 -25.74 -22.35
N ARG A 418 -29.20 -24.81 -21.88
CA ARG A 418 -28.00 -24.43 -22.66
C ARG A 418 -26.82 -25.26 -22.17
N LYS A 419 -26.31 -26.13 -23.05
CA LYS A 419 -24.94 -26.67 -22.93
C LYS A 419 -24.02 -25.50 -22.61
N ALA A 420 -23.44 -25.53 -21.41
CA ALA A 420 -22.50 -24.53 -20.96
C ALA A 420 -21.40 -24.40 -21.99
N VAL A 421 -21.44 -23.31 -22.77
CA VAL A 421 -20.25 -22.77 -23.38
C VAL A 421 -19.38 -22.43 -22.18
N ARG A 422 -18.37 -23.27 -21.90
CA ARG A 422 -17.34 -22.95 -20.92
C ARG A 422 -16.66 -21.68 -21.45
N PHE A 423 -17.16 -20.52 -21.05
CA PHE A 423 -16.33 -19.34 -21.02
C PHE A 423 -15.10 -19.77 -20.25
N ALA A 424 -13.93 -19.72 -20.88
CA ALA A 424 -12.67 -19.89 -20.17
C ALA A 424 -12.77 -18.92 -19.00
N GLU A 425 -12.82 -19.46 -17.77
CA GLU A 425 -12.82 -18.65 -16.56
C GLU A 425 -11.66 -17.70 -16.70
N THR A 426 -11.97 -16.42 -16.93
CA THR A 426 -10.98 -15.36 -16.92
C THR A 426 -10.43 -15.35 -15.51
N VAL A 427 -9.30 -16.04 -15.34
CA VAL A 427 -8.57 -16.14 -14.08
C VAL A 427 -8.38 -14.71 -13.58
N ASP A 428 -8.94 -14.40 -12.42
CA ASP A 428 -8.83 -13.07 -11.84
C ASP A 428 -7.33 -12.76 -11.68
N PRO A 429 -6.77 -11.72 -12.31
CA PRO A 429 -5.35 -11.42 -12.25
C PRO A 429 -4.84 -11.20 -10.81
N ARG A 430 -5.72 -10.92 -9.84
CA ARG A 430 -5.40 -10.80 -8.41
C ARG A 430 -5.17 -12.16 -7.74
N THR A 431 -5.66 -13.24 -8.34
CA THR A 431 -5.49 -14.62 -7.85
C THR A 431 -4.23 -15.27 -8.42
N VAL A 432 -3.52 -14.58 -9.32
CA VAL A 432 -2.32 -15.08 -9.97
C VAL A 432 -1.08 -14.52 -9.27
N GLU A 433 -0.28 -15.42 -8.68
CA GLU A 433 1.01 -15.10 -8.08
C GLU A 433 2.15 -15.52 -9.03
N TYR A 434 3.27 -14.82 -9.02
CA TYR A 434 4.44 -15.21 -9.82
C TYR A 434 5.20 -16.37 -9.15
N LEU A 435 5.92 -17.16 -9.95
CA LEU A 435 6.88 -18.13 -9.43
C LEU A 435 7.88 -17.45 -8.48
N PRO A 436 8.32 -18.12 -7.40
CA PRO A 436 9.05 -17.48 -6.30
C PRO A 436 10.44 -16.95 -6.68
N TRP A 437 11.00 -17.39 -7.82
CA TRP A 437 12.26 -16.88 -8.37
C TRP A 437 12.07 -15.73 -9.37
N VAL A 438 10.83 -15.34 -9.65
CA VAL A 438 10.49 -14.19 -10.49
C VAL A 438 10.25 -12.98 -9.56
N PRO A 439 10.97 -11.85 -9.74
CA PRO A 439 10.82 -10.69 -8.87
C PRO A 439 9.40 -10.14 -8.93
N LYS A 440 8.84 -9.89 -7.74
CA LYS A 440 7.61 -9.13 -7.58
C LYS A 440 7.94 -7.65 -7.86
N ARG A 441 7.48 -7.11 -9.00
CA ARG A 441 7.58 -5.70 -9.47
C ARG A 441 8.77 -5.33 -10.37
N SER A 442 8.49 -5.21 -11.66
CA SER A 442 8.48 -3.92 -12.36
C SER A 442 7.63 -4.08 -13.61
N SER A 443 6.91 -3.04 -14.02
CA SER A 443 5.75 -3.06 -14.93
C SER A 443 6.05 -3.35 -16.41
N GLY A 444 6.96 -4.28 -16.72
CA GLY A 444 7.18 -4.79 -18.06
C GLY A 444 7.92 -6.13 -18.06
N VAL A 445 7.40 -7.11 -18.81
CA VAL A 445 7.97 -8.46 -18.95
C VAL A 445 9.47 -8.41 -19.30
N LEU A 446 9.85 -7.52 -20.24
CA LEU A 446 11.25 -7.29 -20.62
C LEU A 446 12.11 -6.66 -19.51
N ALA A 447 11.55 -5.79 -18.67
CA ALA A 447 12.29 -5.16 -17.58
C ALA A 447 12.59 -6.16 -16.45
N ILE A 448 11.66 -7.08 -16.18
CA ILE A 448 11.83 -8.16 -15.20
C ILE A 448 12.90 -9.16 -15.67
N GLU A 449 12.89 -9.56 -16.95
CA GLU A 449 13.90 -10.44 -17.53
C GLU A 449 15.30 -9.84 -17.47
N PHE A 450 15.44 -8.54 -17.80
CA PHE A 450 16.74 -7.86 -17.68
C PHE A 450 17.17 -7.63 -16.23
N ALA A 451 16.25 -7.26 -15.34
CA ALA A 451 16.57 -6.97 -13.93
C ALA A 451 16.91 -8.24 -13.12
N THR A 452 16.40 -9.41 -13.51
CA THR A 452 16.83 -10.71 -12.94
C THR A 452 18.13 -11.20 -13.51
N PHE A 453 18.31 -11.08 -14.83
CA PHE A 453 19.49 -11.59 -15.51
C PHE A 453 20.74 -10.74 -15.25
N LEU A 454 20.61 -9.41 -15.12
CA LEU A 454 21.74 -8.51 -14.86
C LEU A 454 22.51 -8.87 -13.59
N PRO A 455 21.87 -9.09 -12.41
CA PRO A 455 22.57 -9.51 -11.21
C PRO A 455 23.34 -10.82 -11.37
N PHE A 456 22.80 -11.80 -12.10
CA PHE A 456 23.52 -13.05 -12.39
C PHE A 456 24.71 -12.82 -13.32
N LEU A 457 24.52 -12.06 -14.41
CA LEU A 457 25.60 -11.73 -15.35
C LEU A 457 26.68 -10.87 -14.69
N ASN A 458 26.28 -9.92 -13.86
CA ASN A 458 27.17 -9.05 -13.11
C ASN A 458 27.91 -9.83 -12.03
N GLY A 459 27.21 -10.68 -11.27
CA GLY A 459 27.80 -11.63 -10.33
C GLY A 459 28.78 -12.57 -11.04
N ALA A 460 28.48 -13.01 -12.25
CA ALA A 460 29.36 -13.84 -13.06
C ALA A 460 30.64 -13.10 -13.50
N LEU A 461 30.51 -11.90 -14.03
CA LEU A 461 31.64 -11.03 -14.38
C LEU A 461 32.51 -10.74 -13.16
N MET A 462 31.89 -10.44 -12.02
CA MET A 462 32.59 -10.24 -10.75
C MET A 462 33.27 -11.50 -10.27
N GLY A 463 32.60 -12.65 -10.37
CA GLY A 463 33.18 -13.94 -10.06
C GLY A 463 34.45 -14.22 -10.88
N VAL A 464 34.43 -13.88 -12.17
CA VAL A 464 35.60 -13.97 -13.04
C VAL A 464 36.71 -13.03 -12.58
N MET A 465 36.38 -11.77 -12.30
CA MET A 465 37.37 -10.76 -11.91
C MET A 465 37.96 -10.97 -10.51
N ILE A 466 37.17 -11.47 -9.55
CA ILE A 466 37.57 -11.65 -8.15
C ILE A 466 38.24 -13.01 -7.94
N PHE A 467 37.71 -14.09 -8.54
CA PHE A 467 38.19 -15.44 -8.27
C PHE A 467 38.99 -16.03 -9.42
N VAL A 468 38.49 -15.95 -10.66
CA VAL A 468 39.09 -16.68 -11.78
C VAL A 468 40.41 -16.06 -12.23
N ILE A 469 40.46 -14.74 -12.46
CA ILE A 469 41.69 -14.07 -12.89
C ILE A 469 42.79 -14.17 -11.82
N PRO A 470 42.54 -13.82 -10.54
CA PRO A 470 43.57 -13.92 -9.51
C PRO A 470 43.95 -15.38 -9.23
N GLY A 471 42.96 -16.28 -9.18
CA GLY A 471 43.19 -17.71 -8.97
C GLY A 471 44.04 -18.33 -10.08
N TRP A 472 43.76 -18.01 -11.35
CA TRP A 472 44.55 -18.48 -12.49
C TRP A 472 45.98 -17.95 -12.48
N TRP A 473 46.17 -16.67 -12.12
CA TRP A 473 47.51 -16.07 -11.97
C TRP A 473 48.33 -16.75 -10.86
N VAL A 474 47.76 -16.92 -9.66
CA VAL A 474 48.42 -17.62 -8.53
C VAL A 474 48.74 -19.07 -8.91
N TRP A 475 47.78 -19.76 -9.53
CA TRP A 475 47.93 -21.13 -9.98
C TRP A 475 49.05 -21.30 -11.01
N GLY A 476 49.13 -20.39 -11.99
CA GLY A 476 50.17 -20.37 -13.00
C GLY A 476 51.56 -20.21 -12.39
N GLY A 477 51.72 -19.30 -11.43
CA GLY A 477 52.96 -19.12 -10.67
C GLY A 477 53.36 -20.37 -9.88
N LEU A 478 52.41 -20.98 -9.18
CA LEU A 478 52.62 -22.19 -8.37
C LEU A 478 53.02 -23.41 -9.22
N ILE A 479 52.31 -23.68 -10.32
CA ILE A 479 52.58 -24.86 -11.16
C ILE A 479 53.89 -24.71 -11.92
N ARG A 480 54.13 -23.55 -12.52
CA ARG A 480 55.33 -23.35 -13.34
C ARG A 480 56.57 -23.12 -12.48
N ARG A 481 56.42 -22.87 -11.17
CA ARG A 481 57.49 -22.44 -10.26
C ARG A 481 58.26 -21.21 -10.77
N GLN A 482 57.65 -20.44 -11.67
CA GLN A 482 58.26 -19.29 -12.31
C GLN A 482 57.76 -18.01 -11.63
N TRP A 483 58.19 -17.78 -10.40
CA TRP A 483 57.99 -16.51 -9.69
C TRP A 483 58.97 -15.45 -10.20
N SER A 484 58.96 -15.21 -11.52
CA SER A 484 59.82 -14.19 -12.12
C SER A 484 59.39 -12.79 -11.68
N LEU A 485 60.32 -11.83 -11.71
CA LEU A 485 60.00 -10.42 -11.44
C LEU A 485 58.81 -9.93 -12.29
N ARG A 486 58.71 -10.41 -13.55
CA ARG A 486 57.58 -10.12 -14.44
C ARG A 486 56.23 -10.62 -13.90
N HIS A 487 56.20 -11.78 -13.24
CA HIS A 487 54.97 -12.24 -12.59
C HIS A 487 54.59 -11.30 -11.45
N TRP A 488 55.52 -10.98 -10.55
CA TRP A 488 55.28 -10.08 -9.42
C TRP A 488 54.83 -8.68 -9.86
N LEU A 489 55.38 -8.15 -10.97
CA LEU A 489 54.95 -6.87 -11.54
C LEU A 489 53.50 -6.87 -12.04
N LEU A 490 52.89 -8.03 -12.30
CA LEU A 490 51.48 -8.12 -12.68
C LEU A 490 50.53 -8.19 -11.45
N LEU A 491 51.04 -8.41 -10.24
CA LEU A 491 50.21 -8.52 -9.04
C LEU A 491 49.34 -7.26 -8.80
N PRO A 492 49.85 -6.01 -8.90
CA PRO A 492 49.02 -4.82 -8.71
C PRO A 492 47.89 -4.71 -9.73
N LEU A 493 48.12 -5.16 -10.98
CA LEU A 493 47.11 -5.18 -12.03
C LEU A 493 45.99 -6.18 -11.68
N VAL A 494 46.35 -7.39 -11.26
CA VAL A 494 45.40 -8.44 -10.85
C VAL A 494 44.57 -7.99 -9.65
N VAL A 495 45.21 -7.39 -8.64
CA VAL A 495 44.53 -6.82 -7.46
C VAL A 495 43.64 -5.64 -7.86
N GLY A 496 44.10 -4.76 -8.75
CA GLY A 496 43.33 -3.63 -9.25
C GLY A 496 42.05 -4.05 -9.96
N VAL A 497 42.10 -5.09 -10.80
CA VAL A 497 40.90 -5.65 -11.46
C VAL A 497 39.89 -6.19 -10.44
N ALA A 498 40.36 -6.90 -9.41
CA ALA A 498 39.47 -7.40 -8.35
C ALA A 498 38.85 -6.25 -7.53
N LEU A 499 39.61 -5.20 -7.23
CA LEU A 499 39.12 -4.02 -6.50
C LEU A 499 38.09 -3.23 -7.31
N ILE A 500 38.30 -3.04 -8.62
CA ILE A 500 37.34 -2.38 -9.51
C ILE A 500 36.01 -3.17 -9.55
N ALA A 501 36.08 -4.50 -9.58
CA ALA A 501 34.89 -5.34 -9.54
C ALA A 501 34.14 -5.19 -8.20
N ILE A 502 34.84 -5.20 -7.06
CA ILE A 502 34.24 -4.99 -5.74
C ILE A 502 33.61 -3.59 -5.62
N GLN A 503 34.30 -2.56 -6.11
CA GLN A 503 33.80 -1.18 -6.04
C GLN A 503 32.59 -0.94 -6.95
N SER A 504 32.59 -1.53 -8.14
CA SER A 504 31.44 -1.50 -9.07
C SER A 504 30.22 -2.24 -8.48
N PHE A 505 30.44 -3.23 -7.61
CA PHE A 505 29.36 -3.84 -6.84
C PHE A 505 28.85 -2.91 -5.75
N ALA A 506 29.77 -2.30 -4.98
CA ALA A 506 29.41 -1.43 -3.87
C ALA A 506 28.50 -0.26 -4.32
N THR A 507 28.76 0.33 -5.50
CA THR A 507 27.90 1.37 -6.08
C THR A 507 26.52 0.86 -6.50
N ASN A 508 26.39 -0.42 -6.83
CA ASN A 508 25.08 -1.04 -7.11
C ASN A 508 24.40 -1.57 -5.84
N ALA A 509 25.18 -1.84 -4.79
CA ALA A 509 24.71 -2.38 -3.52
C ALA A 509 24.01 -1.34 -2.64
N ASP A 510 24.11 -0.05 -2.94
CA ASP A 510 23.29 0.97 -2.28
C ASP A 510 21.78 0.70 -2.48
N VAL A 511 21.40 0.12 -3.63
CA VAL A 511 20.03 -0.38 -3.88
C VAL A 511 19.66 -1.56 -2.97
N ILE A 512 20.64 -2.39 -2.61
CA ILE A 512 20.44 -3.53 -1.70
C ILE A 512 20.46 -3.06 -0.24
N ARG A 513 21.20 -2.01 0.08
CA ARG A 513 21.35 -1.48 1.43
C ARG A 513 20.04 -0.89 1.96
N GLU A 514 19.19 -0.36 1.08
CA GLU A 514 17.82 0.06 1.41
C GLU A 514 16.93 -1.11 1.88
N SER A 515 17.27 -2.36 1.54
CA SER A 515 16.50 -3.54 1.98
C SER A 515 16.85 -4.06 3.39
N GLY A 516 17.68 -3.34 4.14
CA GLY A 516 17.98 -3.67 5.56
C GLY A 516 18.92 -4.87 5.77
N GLY A 517 19.54 -5.39 4.71
CA GLY A 517 20.53 -6.46 4.78
C GLY A 517 21.89 -6.00 5.32
N GLY A 518 22.65 -6.92 5.93
CA GLY A 518 23.95 -6.68 6.58
C GLY A 518 25.06 -6.13 5.68
N SER A 519 26.32 -6.26 6.10
CA SER A 519 27.44 -5.64 5.37
C SER A 519 27.46 -6.04 3.89
N PRO A 520 27.70 -5.10 2.96
CA PRO A 520 27.56 -5.34 1.52
C PRO A 520 28.62 -6.33 0.99
N LEU A 521 29.74 -6.50 1.70
CA LEU A 521 30.89 -7.26 1.23
C LEU A 521 30.67 -8.80 1.25
N PRO A 522 30.22 -9.44 2.34
CA PRO A 522 29.88 -10.87 2.32
C PRO A 522 28.84 -11.22 1.25
N MET A 523 27.85 -10.35 1.07
CA MET A 523 26.81 -10.55 0.06
C MET A 523 27.39 -10.44 -1.36
N ALA A 524 28.24 -9.43 -1.61
CA ALA A 524 28.97 -9.29 -2.87
C ALA A 524 29.82 -10.53 -3.20
N LEU A 525 30.58 -11.02 -2.21
CA LEU A 525 31.42 -12.20 -2.37
C LEU A 525 30.56 -13.47 -2.63
N GLY A 526 29.41 -13.58 -1.97
CA GLY A 526 28.44 -14.65 -2.22
C GLY A 526 27.92 -14.62 -3.66
N PHE A 527 27.45 -13.47 -4.14
CA PHE A 527 26.99 -13.32 -5.52
C PHE A 527 28.10 -13.55 -6.55
N ALA A 528 29.32 -13.09 -6.27
CA ALA A 528 30.47 -13.34 -7.14
C ALA A 528 30.80 -14.84 -7.22
N ALA A 529 30.76 -15.55 -6.10
CA ALA A 529 30.99 -17.00 -6.06
C ALA A 529 29.90 -17.76 -6.83
N MET A 530 28.63 -17.37 -6.66
CA MET A 530 27.49 -17.93 -7.39
C MET A 530 27.57 -17.67 -8.90
N GLY A 531 27.95 -16.46 -9.29
CA GLY A 531 28.13 -16.12 -10.69
C GLY A 531 29.28 -16.88 -11.34
N ALA A 532 30.44 -16.98 -10.67
CA ALA A 532 31.61 -17.70 -11.19
C ALA A 532 31.30 -19.17 -11.50
N THR A 533 30.61 -19.84 -10.56
CA THR A 533 30.21 -21.25 -10.69
C THR A 533 29.16 -21.44 -11.77
N THR A 534 28.23 -20.49 -11.91
CA THR A 534 27.26 -20.49 -13.02
C THR A 534 27.94 -20.36 -14.38
N MET A 535 29.01 -19.56 -14.51
CA MET A 535 29.80 -19.45 -15.74
C MET A 535 30.73 -20.65 -16.00
N LEU A 536 31.10 -21.37 -14.94
CA LEU A 536 31.90 -22.58 -15.08
C LEU A 536 31.12 -23.65 -15.87
N PHE A 537 29.80 -23.73 -15.68
CA PHE A 537 28.93 -24.68 -16.38
C PHE A 537 29.01 -24.57 -17.93
N PRO A 538 28.66 -23.44 -18.58
CA PRO A 538 28.74 -23.33 -20.04
C PRO A 538 30.19 -23.46 -20.54
N THR A 539 31.18 -23.03 -19.76
CA THR A 539 32.60 -23.19 -20.10
C THR A 539 33.00 -24.66 -20.15
N GLN A 540 32.63 -25.45 -19.13
CA GLN A 540 32.87 -26.89 -19.09
C GLN A 540 32.11 -27.61 -20.20
N LEU A 541 30.84 -27.26 -20.41
CA LEU A 541 30.01 -27.84 -21.45
C LEU A 541 30.62 -27.59 -22.84
N GLY A 542 31.00 -26.34 -23.15
CA GLY A 542 31.66 -25.98 -24.39
C GLY A 542 33.00 -26.71 -24.59
N PHE A 543 33.81 -26.81 -23.54
CA PHE A 543 35.07 -27.54 -23.58
C PHE A 543 34.88 -29.04 -23.87
N LEU A 544 33.89 -29.68 -23.24
CA LEU A 544 33.56 -31.08 -23.49
C LEU A 544 33.06 -31.29 -24.93
N ILE A 545 32.26 -30.36 -25.46
CA ILE A 545 31.78 -30.39 -26.85
C ILE A 545 32.94 -30.23 -27.84
N ILE A 546 33.85 -29.29 -27.61
CA ILE A 546 35.04 -29.06 -28.46
C ILE A 546 35.93 -30.31 -28.50
N LEU A 547 36.11 -30.96 -27.35
CA LEU A 547 36.86 -32.21 -27.24
C LEU A 547 36.08 -33.44 -27.75
N ARG A 548 34.87 -33.25 -28.31
CA ARG A 548 33.97 -34.31 -28.80
C ARG A 548 33.62 -35.36 -27.73
N ARG A 549 33.61 -34.98 -26.45
CA ARG A 549 33.26 -35.85 -25.30
C ARG A 549 31.76 -35.75 -25.01
N TYR A 550 30.95 -36.09 -25.99
CA TYR A 550 29.49 -35.86 -25.97
C TYR A 550 28.78 -36.57 -24.81
N SER A 551 29.25 -37.74 -24.38
CA SER A 551 28.66 -38.47 -23.24
C SER A 551 28.84 -37.75 -21.90
N GLU A 552 29.97 -37.07 -21.70
CA GLU A 552 30.18 -36.26 -20.50
C GLU A 552 29.40 -34.96 -20.57
N ALA A 553 29.32 -34.33 -21.75
CA ALA A 553 28.52 -33.14 -21.98
C ALA A 553 27.03 -33.43 -21.72
N SER A 554 26.50 -34.56 -22.21
CA SER A 554 25.12 -34.97 -21.96
C SER A 554 24.87 -35.29 -20.49
N SER A 555 25.84 -35.90 -19.79
CA SER A 555 25.74 -36.15 -18.35
C SER A 555 25.67 -34.84 -17.57
N LEU A 556 26.55 -33.88 -17.88
CA LEU A 556 26.58 -32.57 -17.23
C LEU A 556 25.27 -31.79 -17.44
N LEU A 557 24.72 -31.83 -18.67
CA LEU A 557 23.42 -31.24 -18.99
C LEU A 557 22.28 -31.96 -18.24
N GLY A 558 22.30 -33.29 -18.19
CA GLY A 558 21.30 -34.07 -17.44
C GLY A 558 21.30 -33.72 -15.95
N PHE A 559 22.48 -33.58 -15.34
CA PHE A 559 22.62 -33.17 -13.95
C PHE A 559 22.08 -31.75 -13.70
N SER A 560 22.32 -30.79 -14.60
CA SER A 560 21.79 -29.44 -14.42
C SER A 560 20.27 -29.38 -14.51
N VAL A 561 19.66 -30.15 -15.42
CA VAL A 561 18.20 -30.26 -15.52
C VAL A 561 17.61 -30.89 -14.25
N ILE A 562 18.18 -32.00 -13.77
CA ILE A 562 17.71 -32.65 -12.54
C ILE A 562 17.81 -31.70 -11.34
N ALA A 563 18.94 -31.00 -11.19
CA ALA A 563 19.13 -30.03 -10.12
C ALA A 563 18.13 -28.86 -10.20
N ALA A 564 17.88 -28.34 -11.40
CA ALA A 564 16.89 -27.28 -11.61
C ALA A 564 15.47 -27.74 -11.23
N VAL A 565 15.08 -28.96 -11.60
CA VAL A 565 13.76 -29.52 -11.25
C VAL A 565 13.63 -29.72 -9.74
N ILE A 566 14.62 -30.32 -9.08
CA ILE A 566 14.60 -30.53 -7.62
C ILE A 566 14.46 -29.18 -6.90
N TRP A 567 15.26 -28.19 -7.31
CA TRP A 567 15.24 -26.87 -6.70
C TRP A 567 13.91 -26.15 -6.96
N GLY A 568 13.41 -26.21 -8.19
CA GLY A 568 12.14 -25.60 -8.59
C GLY A 568 10.96 -26.18 -7.82
N VAL A 569 10.87 -27.51 -7.71
CA VAL A 569 9.83 -28.19 -6.94
C VAL A 569 9.90 -27.81 -5.47
N TRP A 570 11.10 -27.82 -4.87
CA TRP A 570 11.27 -27.44 -3.47
C TRP A 570 10.85 -25.99 -3.20
N TRP A 571 11.20 -25.06 -4.09
CA TRP A 571 10.88 -23.65 -3.90
C TRP A 571 9.39 -23.35 -4.14
N VAL A 572 8.78 -23.96 -5.16
CA VAL A 572 7.33 -23.90 -5.39
C VAL A 572 6.58 -24.51 -4.21
N TYR A 573 7.07 -25.62 -3.64
CA TYR A 573 6.48 -26.21 -2.43
C TYR A 573 6.50 -25.21 -1.27
N LEU A 574 7.64 -24.59 -0.97
CA LEU A 574 7.74 -23.58 0.10
C LEU A 574 6.83 -22.38 -0.16
N ALA A 575 6.78 -21.87 -1.40
CA ALA A 575 5.95 -20.74 -1.76
C ALA A 575 4.45 -21.08 -1.72
N SER A 576 4.07 -22.33 -2.06
CA SER A 576 2.69 -22.79 -2.01
C SER A 576 2.10 -22.81 -0.61
N GLN A 577 2.94 -22.96 0.42
CA GLN A 577 2.50 -22.86 1.83
C GLN A 577 2.03 -21.45 2.21
N SER A 578 2.38 -20.45 1.41
CA SER A 578 1.99 -19.04 1.61
C SER A 578 0.87 -18.56 0.71
N LEU A 579 0.39 -19.40 -0.23
CA LEU A 579 -0.72 -19.05 -1.11
C LEU A 579 -2.05 -19.08 -0.36
N MET A 580 -2.88 -18.06 -0.57
CA MET A 580 -4.26 -18.07 -0.10
C MET A 580 -5.10 -19.06 -0.93
N PRO A 581 -6.17 -19.66 -0.35
CA PRO A 581 -7.08 -20.52 -1.11
C PRO A 581 -7.60 -19.83 -2.38
N GLY A 582 -7.47 -20.50 -3.53
CA GLY A 582 -7.85 -19.97 -4.83
C GLY A 582 -6.75 -19.22 -5.59
N GLN A 583 -5.60 -18.94 -4.96
CA GLN A 583 -4.45 -18.41 -5.68
C GLN A 583 -3.71 -19.51 -6.45
N THR A 584 -3.19 -19.16 -7.63
CA THR A 584 -2.40 -20.06 -8.48
C THR A 584 -1.14 -19.37 -8.98
N PHE A 585 -0.10 -20.15 -9.29
CA PHE A 585 1.12 -19.59 -9.86
C PHE A 585 0.99 -19.36 -11.38
N GLN A 586 1.42 -18.19 -11.85
CA GLN A 586 1.75 -17.95 -13.24
C GLN A 586 3.06 -18.64 -13.57
N TRP A 587 3.08 -19.42 -14.65
CA TRP A 587 4.28 -20.15 -15.08
C TRP A 587 5.29 -19.29 -15.84
N ASP A 588 5.05 -18.00 -16.01
CA ASP A 588 6.00 -17.10 -16.66
C ASP A 588 7.30 -17.03 -15.86
N GLY A 589 8.44 -17.06 -16.57
CA GLY A 589 9.76 -17.10 -15.95
C GLY A 589 10.18 -18.48 -15.39
N TRP A 590 9.45 -19.57 -15.69
CA TRP A 590 9.84 -20.92 -15.26
C TRP A 590 11.27 -21.30 -15.70
N TYR A 591 11.72 -20.84 -16.87
CA TYR A 591 13.04 -21.12 -17.42
C TYR A 591 14.18 -20.52 -16.58
N LEU A 592 13.92 -19.52 -15.74
CA LEU A 592 14.94 -18.91 -14.87
C LEU A 592 15.46 -19.90 -13.82
N ILE A 593 14.70 -20.94 -13.47
CA ILE A 593 15.16 -21.99 -12.55
C ILE A 593 16.37 -22.77 -13.09
N TRP A 594 16.58 -22.73 -14.40
CA TRP A 594 17.74 -23.35 -15.05
C TRP A 594 19.06 -22.78 -14.53
N PHE A 595 19.12 -21.50 -14.15
CA PHE A 595 20.34 -20.91 -13.57
C PHE A 595 20.73 -21.55 -12.24
N CYS A 596 19.76 -21.95 -11.40
CA CYS A 596 20.03 -22.73 -10.20
C CYS A 596 20.62 -24.11 -10.54
N GLY A 597 20.08 -24.78 -11.56
CA GLY A 597 20.62 -26.04 -12.07
C GLY A 597 22.04 -25.91 -12.61
N ALA A 598 22.29 -24.87 -13.41
CA ALA A 598 23.61 -24.55 -13.96
C ALA A 598 24.63 -24.24 -12.85
N TYR A 599 24.23 -23.47 -11.83
CA TYR A 599 25.03 -23.21 -10.64
C TYR A 599 25.46 -24.50 -9.93
N VAL A 600 24.50 -25.39 -9.61
CA VAL A 600 24.78 -26.65 -8.91
C VAL A 600 25.69 -27.55 -9.75
N ALA A 601 25.38 -27.71 -11.04
CA ALA A 601 26.18 -28.53 -11.95
C ALA A 601 27.60 -27.98 -12.13
N GLY A 602 27.74 -26.66 -12.30
CA GLY A 602 29.04 -25.99 -12.36
C GLY A 602 29.85 -26.18 -11.07
N PHE A 603 29.22 -26.03 -9.91
CA PHE A 603 29.87 -26.23 -8.61
C PHE A 603 30.34 -27.68 -8.40
N LEU A 604 29.49 -28.67 -8.72
CA LEU A 604 29.90 -30.08 -8.66
C LEU A 604 31.02 -30.38 -9.65
N GLY A 605 30.96 -29.82 -10.86
CA GLY A 605 32.03 -29.91 -11.85
C GLY A 605 33.36 -29.36 -11.33
N LEU A 606 33.33 -28.23 -10.60
CA LEU A 606 34.50 -27.66 -9.93
C LEU A 606 35.08 -28.61 -8.89
N ILE A 607 34.23 -29.17 -8.02
CA ILE A 607 34.65 -30.13 -6.98
C ILE A 607 35.31 -31.36 -7.61
N VAL A 608 34.69 -31.94 -8.64
CA VAL A 608 35.23 -33.11 -9.35
C VAL A 608 36.58 -32.78 -10.00
N MET A 609 36.72 -31.59 -10.58
CA MET A 609 37.99 -31.15 -11.18
C MET A 609 39.10 -31.04 -10.13
N ILE A 610 38.80 -30.41 -8.98
CA ILE A 610 39.74 -30.28 -7.86
C ILE A 610 40.13 -31.66 -7.31
N ALA A 611 39.15 -32.54 -7.07
CA ALA A 611 39.38 -33.89 -6.56
C ALA A 611 40.26 -34.72 -7.53
N ARG A 612 39.96 -34.70 -8.83
CA ARG A 612 40.77 -35.38 -9.86
C ARG A 612 42.22 -34.87 -9.87
N TRP A 613 42.42 -33.57 -9.67
CA TRP A 613 43.76 -33.00 -9.59
C TRP A 613 44.53 -33.53 -8.37
N PHE A 614 43.91 -33.56 -7.18
CA PHE A 614 44.52 -34.11 -5.98
C PHE A 614 44.88 -35.59 -6.13
N VAL A 615 43.96 -36.40 -6.68
CA VAL A 615 44.19 -37.83 -6.93
C VAL A 615 45.34 -38.06 -7.92
N ARG A 616 45.40 -37.31 -9.03
CA ARG A 616 46.53 -37.42 -9.98
C ARG A 616 47.85 -37.01 -9.34
N ARG A 617 47.84 -36.00 -8.47
CA ARG A 617 49.03 -35.53 -7.76
C ARG A 617 49.51 -36.52 -6.71
N SER A 618 48.62 -37.16 -5.96
CA SER A 618 48.97 -38.19 -4.99
C SER A 618 49.54 -39.44 -5.68
N LEU A 619 48.90 -39.91 -6.76
CA LEU A 619 49.38 -41.06 -7.54
C LEU A 619 50.79 -40.84 -8.11
N ARG A 620 51.10 -39.64 -8.63
CA ARG A 620 52.47 -39.32 -9.09
C ARG A 620 53.52 -39.36 -7.96
N ARG A 621 53.15 -38.96 -6.74
CA ARG A 621 54.05 -39.06 -5.58
C ARG A 621 54.29 -40.50 -5.17
N PHE A 622 53.26 -41.36 -5.23
CA PHE A 622 53.40 -42.79 -4.94
C PHE A 622 54.26 -43.52 -5.97
N GLN A 623 54.14 -43.18 -7.25
CA GLN A 623 55.00 -43.75 -8.31
C GLN A 623 56.47 -43.35 -8.15
N MET A 624 56.77 -42.09 -7.77
CA MET A 624 58.16 -41.68 -7.50
C MET A 624 58.75 -42.35 -6.24
N GLY A 625 57.91 -42.79 -5.29
CA GLY A 625 58.37 -43.52 -4.10
C GLY A 625 58.68 -45.00 -4.36
N THR A 626 58.16 -45.58 -5.44
CA THR A 626 58.33 -47.00 -5.77
C THR A 626 59.52 -47.28 -6.69
N ASP A 627 60.02 -46.29 -7.44
CA ASP A 627 61.29 -46.42 -8.18
C ASP A 627 62.55 -46.35 -7.27
N LEU A 628 62.41 -45.88 -6.03
CA LEU A 628 63.51 -45.83 -5.05
C LEU A 628 63.86 -47.21 -4.45
N SER A 629 63.02 -48.23 -4.61
CA SER A 629 63.34 -49.61 -4.20
C SER A 629 64.12 -50.41 -5.25
N THR A 630 64.51 -49.79 -6.36
CA THR A 630 65.38 -50.40 -7.41
C THR A 630 66.81 -49.86 -7.40
N VAL A 631 67.16 -49.00 -6.42
CA VAL A 631 68.50 -48.41 -6.26
C VAL A 631 69.12 -48.73 -4.88
N VAL A 632 68.50 -49.62 -4.11
CA VAL A 632 69.11 -50.32 -2.97
C VAL A 632 69.13 -51.80 -3.31
#